data_AF-A0A0B3AYQ0-F1
#
_entry.id   AF-A0A0B3AYQ0-F1
#
_cell.length_a   1.000
_cell.length_b   1.000
_cell.length_c   1.000
_cell.angle_alpha   90.00
_cell.angle_beta   90.00
_cell.angle_gamma   90.00
#
_symmetry.space_group_name_H-M   'P 1'
#
loop_
_entity.id
_entity.type
_entity.pdbx_description
1 polymer ?
#
loop_
_entity_poly.entity_id
_entity_poly.type
_entity_poly.pdbx_seq_one_letter_code
_entity_poly.pdbx_strand_id
1 'polypeptide(L)'
;MVSGKLKEIILLDFCDCLEYIDAPLRDDVKDVLYPQTILGHAHELHRNFIGLKKSLQEYQKKRVEGKRFNQKGYDKVLNLIKESQSLTQEDIILTLGMNPSEHREKREHLIYEIKDCLTALLNDENNLLVNKKGEPLLGAEFLKYYPIKICKDTFRGAALAARMDSGFWREKTLQMFPKNLKGENWALGYGDEYPVDLKMLYDHGLTERDLADKPHSLEEIMNYTALKIIIDSEKPIQNAQNLFIRRKVGPGGCDDGCLLTIGKYYGVDAMLLAFLVDAADTYGKFLKNGIRGGHDGMLGDLVEKKFDKKLLNEYETCRVIYLGAKNNFPQIDFSSSHRRFCQIESGQNLPTILNHYYYLQEGIRPRRYKLGANQVSTTYFYNSMETRWNLFENSFASKTDFKNLKN
;
A
#
# COMPACT_ATOMS: atom_id res chain seq x y z
N MET A 1 20.70 -17.00 9.11
CA MET A 1 21.12 -16.16 10.26
C MET A 1 21.70 -14.88 9.71
N VAL A 2 21.15 -13.73 10.12
CA VAL A 2 21.62 -12.39 9.75
C VAL A 2 23.05 -12.15 10.27
N SER A 3 23.94 -11.69 9.41
CA SER A 3 25.34 -11.39 9.73
C SER A 3 25.44 -10.23 10.72
N GLY A 4 26.49 -10.26 11.57
CA GLY A 4 26.66 -9.23 12.61
C GLY A 4 26.66 -7.80 12.05
N LYS A 5 27.26 -7.60 10.86
CA LYS A 5 27.27 -6.28 10.22
C LYS A 5 25.88 -5.83 9.76
N LEU A 6 25.07 -6.75 9.25
CA LEU A 6 23.72 -6.43 8.81
C LEU A 6 22.79 -6.15 10.00
N LYS A 7 22.99 -6.86 11.13
CA LYS A 7 22.31 -6.54 12.40
C LYS A 7 22.58 -5.12 12.87
N GLU A 8 23.84 -4.66 12.83
CA GLU A 8 24.18 -3.27 13.17
C GLU A 8 23.43 -2.25 12.30
N ILE A 9 23.34 -2.51 10.98
CA ILE A 9 22.64 -1.62 10.04
C ILE A 9 21.14 -1.59 10.34
N ILE A 10 20.53 -2.75 10.61
CA ILE A 10 19.10 -2.85 10.96
C ILE A 10 18.79 -2.07 12.25
N LEU A 11 19.61 -2.24 13.28
CA LEU A 11 19.43 -1.54 14.56
C LEU A 11 19.59 -0.03 14.41
N LEU A 12 20.59 0.42 13.66
CA LEU A 12 20.79 1.83 13.35
C LEU A 12 19.59 2.41 12.58
N ASP A 13 19.09 1.69 11.57
CA ASP A 13 17.95 2.14 10.77
C ASP A 13 16.65 2.20 11.58
N PHE A 14 16.48 1.32 12.58
CA PHE A 14 15.37 1.40 13.52
C PHE A 14 15.45 2.62 14.43
N CYS A 15 16.63 2.91 14.99
CA CYS A 15 16.85 4.13 15.78
C CYS A 15 16.57 5.38 14.94
N ASP A 16 17.05 5.43 13.70
CA ASP A 16 16.77 6.52 12.78
C ASP A 16 15.28 6.65 12.46
N CYS A 17 14.56 5.53 12.34
CA CYS A 17 13.11 5.57 12.17
C CYS A 17 12.41 6.18 13.39
N LEU A 18 12.84 5.83 14.61
CA LEU A 18 12.28 6.41 15.84
C LEU A 18 12.62 7.89 16.00
N GLU A 19 13.84 8.31 15.63
CA GLU A 19 14.31 9.69 15.81
C GLU A 19 13.82 10.63 14.70
N TYR A 20 13.83 10.18 13.44
CA TYR A 20 13.66 11.07 12.29
C TYR A 20 12.35 10.88 11.52
N ILE A 21 11.57 9.83 11.79
CA ILE A 21 10.22 9.72 11.23
C ILE A 21 9.26 10.36 12.22
N ASP A 22 8.96 11.63 11.96
CA ASP A 22 7.91 12.36 12.66
C ASP A 22 6.54 11.85 12.18
N ALA A 23 6.02 10.83 12.84
CA ALA A 23 4.66 10.34 12.64
C ALA A 23 3.95 10.39 14.00
N PRO A 24 2.89 11.22 14.16
CA PRO A 24 2.11 11.32 15.40
C PRO A 24 1.19 10.11 15.55
N LEU A 25 1.83 8.94 15.64
CA LEU A 25 1.23 7.64 15.89
C LEU A 25 1.54 7.21 17.32
N ARG A 26 0.64 6.42 17.91
CA ARG A 26 0.87 5.72 19.17
C ARG A 26 2.09 4.78 19.04
N ASP A 27 2.89 4.67 20.10
CA ASP A 27 4.21 4.01 20.02
C ASP A 27 4.11 2.50 19.73
N ASP A 28 3.10 1.82 20.25
CA ASP A 28 2.80 0.42 19.93
C ASP A 28 2.47 0.20 18.44
N VAL A 29 1.95 1.21 17.75
CA VAL A 29 1.71 1.17 16.30
C VAL A 29 3.01 1.40 15.53
N LYS A 30 3.89 2.29 16.00
CA LYS A 30 5.23 2.49 15.42
C LYS A 30 6.05 1.20 15.51
N ASP A 31 6.01 0.52 16.66
CA ASP A 31 6.66 -0.77 16.86
C ASP A 31 6.24 -1.77 15.78
N VAL A 32 4.97 -1.76 15.39
CA VAL A 32 4.42 -2.64 14.37
C VAL A 32 4.82 -2.25 12.94
N LEU A 33 4.85 -0.94 12.64
CA LEU A 33 5.07 -0.39 11.30
C LEU A 33 6.54 -0.29 10.88
N TYR A 34 7.42 0.08 11.81
CA TYR A 34 8.81 0.42 11.50
C TYR A 34 9.65 -0.79 11.04
N PRO A 35 9.47 -2.01 11.59
CA PRO A 35 10.14 -3.20 11.06
C PRO A 35 9.89 -3.42 9.56
N GLN A 36 8.67 -3.15 9.07
CA GLN A 36 8.35 -3.24 7.65
C GLN A 36 8.99 -2.11 6.82
N THR A 37 9.15 -0.93 7.42
CA THR A 37 9.85 0.18 6.79
C THR A 37 11.34 -0.14 6.60
N ILE A 38 11.98 -0.73 7.61
CA ILE A 38 13.38 -1.18 7.54
C ILE A 38 13.54 -2.27 6.49
N LEU A 39 12.61 -3.24 6.42
CA LEU A 39 12.62 -4.26 5.38
C LEU A 39 12.62 -3.62 3.98
N GLY A 40 11.76 -2.63 3.77
CA GLY A 40 11.73 -1.84 2.53
C GLY A 40 13.06 -1.11 2.26
N HIS A 41 13.66 -0.50 3.28
CA HIS A 41 14.98 0.14 3.13
C HIS A 41 16.08 -0.86 2.77
N ALA A 42 16.05 -2.07 3.34
CA ALA A 42 17.03 -3.12 3.09
C ALA A 42 16.94 -3.68 1.66
N HIS A 43 15.72 -3.89 1.16
CA HIS A 43 15.49 -4.40 -0.20
C HIS A 43 15.85 -3.38 -1.27
N GLU A 44 15.51 -2.11 -1.05
CA GLU A 44 15.77 -1.00 -2.00
C GLU A 44 17.15 -0.34 -1.82
N LEU A 45 17.93 -0.77 -0.83
CA LEU A 45 19.23 -0.18 -0.47
C LEU A 45 19.14 1.34 -0.18
N HIS A 46 18.12 1.73 0.58
CA HIS A 46 17.88 3.12 1.00
C HIS A 46 18.45 3.41 2.39
N ARG A 47 18.47 4.70 2.79
CA ARG A 47 18.89 5.15 4.14
C ARG A 47 20.23 4.54 4.56
N ASN A 48 20.28 3.83 5.70
CA ASN A 48 21.52 3.26 6.23
C ASN A 48 22.09 2.14 5.34
N PHE A 49 21.30 1.56 4.45
CA PHE A 49 21.75 0.59 3.45
C PHE A 49 22.38 1.26 2.22
N ILE A 50 22.21 2.58 2.02
CA ILE A 50 22.76 3.29 0.85
C ILE A 50 24.29 3.28 0.82
N GLY A 51 24.93 3.15 1.98
CA GLY A 51 26.39 3.01 2.09
C GLY A 51 26.91 1.78 1.36
N LEU A 52 26.13 0.68 1.33
CA LEU A 52 26.47 -0.53 0.57
C LEU A 52 26.43 -0.26 -0.93
N LYS A 53 25.38 0.42 -1.41
CA LYS A 53 25.21 0.80 -2.82
C LYS A 53 26.33 1.72 -3.31
N LYS A 54 26.64 2.78 -2.54
CA LYS A 54 27.75 3.70 -2.83
C LYS A 54 29.10 2.97 -2.87
N SER A 55 29.35 2.11 -1.89
CA SER A 55 30.57 1.30 -1.84
C SER A 55 30.71 0.40 -3.07
N LEU A 56 29.62 -0.26 -3.50
CA LEU A 56 29.62 -1.11 -4.69
C LEU A 56 29.94 -0.31 -5.97
N GLN A 57 29.32 0.87 -6.13
CA GLN A 57 29.56 1.78 -7.25
C GLN A 57 31.01 2.27 -7.29
N GLU A 58 31.62 2.59 -6.15
CA GLU A 58 33.02 2.98 -6.05
C GLU A 58 33.97 1.84 -6.46
N TYR A 59 33.70 0.61 -6.02
CA TYR A 59 34.48 -0.56 -6.45
C TYR A 59 34.37 -0.80 -7.96
N GLN A 60 33.16 -0.69 -8.53
CA GLN A 60 32.94 -0.82 -9.97
C GLN A 60 33.71 0.25 -10.74
N LYS A 61 33.68 1.51 -10.29
CA LYS A 61 34.45 2.61 -10.87
C LYS A 61 35.95 2.32 -10.85
N LYS A 62 36.52 1.91 -9.71
CA LYS A 62 37.95 1.57 -9.60
C LYS A 62 38.35 0.43 -10.54
N ARG A 63 37.49 -0.57 -10.73
CA ARG A 63 37.71 -1.69 -11.66
C ARG A 63 37.77 -1.23 -13.11
N VAL A 64 36.84 -0.36 -13.53
CA VAL A 64 36.79 0.21 -14.89
C VAL A 64 38.00 1.12 -15.15
N GLU A 65 38.43 1.89 -14.16
CA GLU A 65 39.57 2.80 -14.25
C GLU A 65 40.94 2.10 -14.18
N GLY A 66 41.00 0.76 -14.08
CA GLY A 66 42.26 0.01 -13.95
C GLY A 66 43.04 0.31 -12.66
N LYS A 67 42.38 0.90 -11.66
CA LYS A 67 43.00 1.21 -10.36
C LYS A 67 43.12 -0.05 -9.50
N ARG A 68 44.02 -0.02 -8.51
CA ARG A 68 44.17 -1.10 -7.53
C ARG A 68 42.81 -1.46 -6.92
N PHE A 69 42.38 -2.69 -7.18
CA PHE A 69 41.05 -3.20 -6.85
C PHE A 69 41.14 -4.25 -5.74
N ASN A 70 40.43 -4.03 -4.63
CA ASN A 70 40.35 -4.99 -3.53
C ASN A 70 39.16 -5.93 -3.75
N GLN A 71 39.38 -7.05 -4.45
CA GLN A 71 38.36 -8.06 -4.76
C GLN A 71 37.64 -8.56 -3.50
N LYS A 72 38.38 -8.86 -2.42
CA LYS A 72 37.78 -9.32 -1.15
C LYS A 72 36.81 -8.29 -0.55
N GLY A 73 37.13 -7.00 -0.68
CA GLY A 73 36.26 -5.92 -0.23
C GLY A 73 34.99 -5.81 -1.07
N TYR A 74 35.12 -5.93 -2.40
CA TYR A 74 33.99 -5.96 -3.33
C TYR A 74 33.05 -7.14 -3.04
N ASP A 75 33.59 -8.36 -2.91
CA ASP A 75 32.79 -9.56 -2.66
C ASP A 75 32.05 -9.48 -1.32
N LYS A 76 32.69 -8.90 -0.29
CA LYS A 76 32.04 -8.66 1.00
C LYS A 76 30.83 -7.71 0.88
N VAL A 77 30.96 -6.60 0.16
CA VAL A 77 29.84 -5.66 -0.05
C VAL A 77 28.74 -6.30 -0.90
N LEU A 78 29.10 -7.01 -1.96
CA LEU A 78 28.15 -7.71 -2.81
C LEU A 78 27.35 -8.76 -2.02
N ASN A 79 28.02 -9.51 -1.14
CA ASN A 79 27.35 -10.47 -0.27
C ASN A 79 26.41 -9.79 0.73
N LEU A 80 26.80 -8.66 1.33
CA LEU A 80 25.91 -7.90 2.23
C LEU A 80 24.67 -7.37 1.50
N ILE A 81 24.80 -6.95 0.24
CA ILE A 81 23.65 -6.52 -0.58
C ILE A 81 22.72 -7.70 -0.88
N LYS A 82 23.29 -8.85 -1.28
CA LYS A 82 22.49 -10.06 -1.51
C LYS A 82 21.76 -10.49 -0.23
N GLU A 83 22.46 -10.45 0.89
CA GLU A 83 21.91 -10.78 2.20
C GLU A 83 20.78 -9.81 2.59
N SER A 84 20.98 -8.49 2.44
CA SER A 84 19.95 -7.49 2.75
C SER A 84 18.70 -7.65 1.88
N GLN A 85 18.87 -8.01 0.61
CA GLN A 85 17.78 -8.27 -0.32
C GLN A 85 17.07 -9.60 -0.07
N SER A 86 17.67 -10.52 0.68
CA SER A 86 17.05 -11.79 1.10
C SER A 86 16.40 -11.74 2.49
N LEU A 87 16.52 -10.63 3.21
CA LEU A 87 15.91 -10.49 4.52
C LEU A 87 14.39 -10.65 4.44
N THR A 88 13.84 -11.32 5.44
CA THR A 88 12.39 -11.41 5.68
C THR A 88 11.97 -10.43 6.76
N GLN A 89 10.66 -10.19 6.88
CA GLN A 89 10.10 -9.42 8.00
C GLN A 89 10.45 -10.05 9.35
N GLU A 90 10.49 -11.38 9.42
CA GLU A 90 10.85 -12.12 10.63
C GLU A 90 12.31 -11.90 11.03
N ASP A 91 13.23 -11.86 10.06
CA ASP A 91 14.64 -11.56 10.32
C ASP A 91 14.83 -10.18 10.95
N ILE A 92 14.07 -9.18 10.49
CA ILE A 92 14.09 -7.83 11.07
C ILE A 92 13.60 -7.88 12.52
N ILE A 93 12.42 -8.46 12.76
CA ILE A 93 11.80 -8.51 14.09
C ILE A 93 12.71 -9.23 15.10
N LEU A 94 13.27 -10.39 14.72
CA LEU A 94 14.22 -11.13 15.56
C LEU A 94 15.50 -10.33 15.82
N THR A 95 15.98 -9.57 14.83
CA THR A 95 17.17 -8.71 14.99
C THR A 95 16.92 -7.57 15.97
N LEU A 96 15.70 -7.05 16.04
CA LEU A 96 15.28 -6.02 17.00
C LEU A 96 15.01 -6.60 18.40
N GLY A 97 15.18 -7.91 18.61
CA GLY A 97 14.90 -8.56 19.89
C GLY A 97 13.40 -8.70 20.21
N MET A 98 12.54 -8.59 19.20
CA MET A 98 11.09 -8.71 19.34
C MET A 98 10.62 -10.14 19.07
N ASN A 99 9.43 -10.50 19.56
CA ASN A 99 8.81 -11.80 19.33
C ASN A 99 7.96 -11.77 18.03
N PRO A 100 8.28 -12.59 17.00
CA PRO A 100 7.50 -12.61 15.77
C PRO A 100 6.03 -12.96 15.96
N SER A 101 5.67 -13.87 16.87
CA SER A 101 4.27 -14.26 17.05
C SER A 101 3.45 -13.12 17.65
N GLU A 102 3.96 -12.47 18.71
CA GLU A 102 3.33 -11.28 19.29
C GLU A 102 3.21 -10.15 18.27
N HIS A 103 4.20 -10.00 17.38
CA HIS A 103 4.17 -9.00 16.33
C HIS A 103 3.04 -9.24 15.32
N ARG A 104 2.82 -10.50 14.93
CA ARG A 104 1.72 -10.89 14.03
C ARG A 104 0.37 -10.65 14.70
N GLU A 105 0.24 -10.99 15.98
CA GLU A 105 -0.98 -10.75 16.77
C GLU A 105 -1.30 -9.25 16.87
N LYS A 106 -0.31 -8.39 17.14
CA LYS A 106 -0.51 -6.93 17.17
C LYS A 106 -0.96 -6.38 15.82
N ARG A 107 -0.39 -6.88 14.71
CA ARG A 107 -0.79 -6.50 13.34
C ARG A 107 -2.21 -6.90 13.03
N GLU A 108 -2.56 -8.14 13.37
CA GLU A 108 -3.92 -8.65 13.21
C GLU A 108 -4.89 -7.79 14.03
N HIS A 109 -4.56 -7.51 15.29
CA HIS A 109 -5.38 -6.69 16.17
C HIS A 109 -5.73 -5.34 15.54
N LEU A 110 -4.76 -4.61 14.97
CA LEU A 110 -5.00 -3.32 14.32
C LEU A 110 -5.99 -3.40 13.14
N ILE A 111 -5.97 -4.50 12.37
CA ILE A 111 -6.94 -4.73 11.29
C ILE A 111 -8.34 -4.98 11.86
N TYR A 112 -8.43 -5.78 12.92
CA TYR A 112 -9.71 -6.08 13.56
C TYR A 112 -10.30 -4.86 14.29
N GLU A 113 -9.48 -3.93 14.77
CA GLU A 113 -9.96 -2.62 15.25
C GLU A 113 -10.69 -1.84 14.14
N ILE A 114 -10.12 -1.82 12.92
CA ILE A 114 -10.78 -1.20 11.75
C ILE A 114 -12.11 -1.91 11.45
N LYS A 115 -12.10 -3.25 11.42
CA LYS A 115 -13.30 -4.07 11.18
C LYS A 115 -14.40 -3.79 12.19
N ASP A 116 -14.04 -3.74 13.48
CA ASP A 116 -14.97 -3.47 14.58
C ASP A 116 -15.55 -2.06 14.47
N CYS A 117 -14.72 -1.06 14.19
CA CYS A 117 -15.18 0.30 13.95
C CYS A 117 -16.12 0.40 12.75
N LEU A 118 -15.77 -0.21 11.60
CA LEU A 118 -16.63 -0.22 10.42
C LEU A 118 -17.98 -0.89 10.72
N THR A 119 -17.99 -1.97 11.50
CA THR A 119 -19.22 -2.65 11.92
C THR A 119 -20.10 -1.73 12.75
N ALA A 120 -19.53 -1.02 13.72
CA ALA A 120 -20.26 -0.06 14.55
C ALA A 120 -20.83 1.10 13.71
N LEU A 121 -20.04 1.65 12.78
CA LEU A 121 -20.50 2.69 11.85
C LEU A 121 -21.65 2.19 10.95
N LEU A 122 -21.55 0.97 10.41
CA LEU A 122 -22.60 0.37 9.56
C LEU A 122 -23.90 0.10 10.31
N ASN A 123 -23.84 -0.03 11.63
CA ASN A 123 -24.98 -0.24 12.51
C ASN A 123 -25.47 1.04 13.19
N ASP A 124 -24.89 2.19 12.88
CA ASP A 124 -25.21 3.48 13.50
C ASP A 124 -25.01 3.47 15.03
N GLU A 125 -24.05 2.66 15.52
CA GLU A 125 -23.73 2.51 16.95
C GLU A 125 -22.75 3.57 17.45
N ASN A 126 -21.94 4.14 16.55
CA ASN A 126 -21.07 5.28 16.81
C ASN A 126 -20.85 6.05 15.49
N ASN A 127 -20.27 7.25 15.57
CA ASN A 127 -19.87 8.05 14.41
C ASN A 127 -18.43 8.55 14.51
N LEU A 128 -17.57 7.85 15.27
CA LEU A 128 -16.17 8.22 15.49
C LEU A 128 -15.24 7.12 14.96
N LEU A 129 -14.05 7.51 14.51
CA LEU A 129 -13.03 6.60 13.98
C LEU A 129 -12.11 6.10 15.10
N VAL A 130 -12.70 5.33 16.02
CA VAL A 130 -12.04 4.81 17.23
C VAL A 130 -12.23 3.30 17.39
N ASN A 131 -11.33 2.66 18.13
CA ASN A 131 -11.47 1.26 18.51
C ASN A 131 -12.56 1.08 19.61
N LYS A 132 -12.81 -0.16 20.04
CA LYS A 132 -13.77 -0.49 21.11
C LYS A 132 -13.47 0.17 22.47
N LYS A 133 -12.25 0.65 22.68
CA LYS A 133 -11.82 1.36 23.90
C LYS A 133 -11.94 2.88 23.77
N GLY A 134 -12.37 3.41 22.63
CA GLY A 134 -12.40 4.85 22.36
C GLY A 134 -11.05 5.47 22.01
N GLU A 135 -10.04 4.64 21.71
CA GLU A 135 -8.72 5.09 21.27
C GLU A 135 -8.71 5.29 19.75
N PRO A 136 -7.88 6.19 19.20
CA PRO A 136 -7.81 6.42 17.75
C PRO A 136 -7.41 5.13 17.02
N LEU A 137 -8.09 4.85 15.91
CA LEU A 137 -7.68 3.77 15.01
C LEU A 137 -6.26 4.00 14.49
N LEU A 138 -5.50 2.92 14.34
CA LEU A 138 -4.14 2.94 13.83
C LEU A 138 -3.20 3.87 14.62
N GLY A 139 -3.56 4.23 15.85
CA GLY A 139 -2.81 5.17 16.69
C GLY A 139 -2.77 6.61 16.16
N ALA A 140 -3.59 6.96 15.17
CA ALA A 140 -3.59 8.29 14.55
C ALA A 140 -4.55 9.24 15.28
N GLU A 141 -4.02 10.06 16.19
CA GLU A 141 -4.82 10.87 17.15
C GLU A 141 -5.88 11.77 16.48
N PHE A 142 -5.61 12.25 15.26
CA PHE A 142 -6.55 13.11 14.54
C PHE A 142 -7.90 12.41 14.22
N LEU A 143 -7.93 11.07 14.16
CA LEU A 143 -9.14 10.29 13.91
C LEU A 143 -10.09 10.28 15.10
N LYS A 144 -9.55 10.39 16.33
CA LYS A 144 -10.32 10.23 17.58
C LYS A 144 -11.46 11.23 17.72
N TYR A 145 -11.22 12.47 17.27
CA TYR A 145 -12.15 13.58 17.45
C TYR A 145 -12.93 13.92 16.19
N TYR A 146 -12.80 13.12 15.12
CA TYR A 146 -13.42 13.38 13.85
C TYR A 146 -14.79 12.66 13.75
N PRO A 147 -15.92 13.39 13.80
CA PRO A 147 -17.23 12.79 13.60
C PRO A 147 -17.45 12.52 12.12
N ILE A 148 -17.53 11.24 11.75
CA ILE A 148 -17.78 10.84 10.37
C ILE A 148 -19.28 10.90 10.05
N LYS A 149 -19.63 11.40 8.87
CA LYS A 149 -21.02 11.33 8.39
C LYS A 149 -21.38 9.90 8.00
N ILE A 150 -22.43 9.35 8.60
CA ILE A 150 -22.93 8.00 8.30
C ILE A 150 -23.92 8.08 7.15
N CYS A 151 -23.46 7.85 5.92
CA CYS A 151 -24.32 7.72 4.75
C CYS A 151 -23.70 6.79 3.70
N LYS A 152 -24.49 6.43 2.68
CA LYS A 152 -24.06 5.53 1.60
C LYS A 152 -22.76 6.00 0.92
N ASP A 153 -22.62 7.30 0.68
CA ASP A 153 -21.45 7.85 -0.01
C ASP A 153 -20.16 7.70 0.81
N THR A 154 -20.24 7.83 2.14
CA THR A 154 -19.10 7.59 3.04
C THR A 154 -18.58 6.16 2.90
N PHE A 155 -19.48 5.17 2.91
CA PHE A 155 -19.11 3.76 2.79
C PHE A 155 -18.59 3.36 1.41
N ARG A 156 -18.91 4.13 0.35
CA ARG A 156 -18.29 3.92 -0.96
C ARG A 156 -16.77 4.01 -0.89
N GLY A 157 -16.22 4.86 -0.02
CA GLY A 157 -14.78 4.98 0.17
C GLY A 157 -14.11 3.68 0.60
N ALA A 158 -14.66 3.01 1.62
CA ALA A 158 -14.17 1.71 2.08
C ALA A 158 -14.20 0.65 0.97
N ALA A 159 -15.33 0.55 0.26
CA ALA A 159 -15.48 -0.43 -0.81
C ALA A 159 -14.60 -0.11 -2.03
N LEU A 160 -14.37 1.17 -2.37
CA LEU A 160 -13.49 1.58 -3.46
C LEU A 160 -12.01 1.27 -3.15
N ALA A 161 -11.57 1.52 -1.91
CA ALA A 161 -10.21 1.17 -1.49
C ALA A 161 -9.95 -0.34 -1.59
N ALA A 162 -10.86 -1.18 -1.09
CA ALA A 162 -10.74 -2.63 -1.20
C ALA A 162 -10.70 -3.14 -2.66
N ARG A 163 -11.29 -2.39 -3.60
CA ARG A 163 -11.33 -2.77 -5.02
C ARG A 163 -10.14 -2.24 -5.82
N MET A 164 -9.49 -1.15 -5.41
CA MET A 164 -8.50 -0.47 -6.25
C MET A 164 -7.22 -1.29 -6.48
N ASP A 165 -6.91 -2.20 -5.56
CA ASP A 165 -5.75 -3.10 -5.63
C ASP A 165 -6.06 -4.46 -6.26
N SER A 166 -7.34 -4.77 -6.48
CA SER A 166 -7.76 -6.01 -7.12
C SER A 166 -7.30 -6.10 -8.57
N GLY A 167 -6.74 -7.25 -8.93
CA GLY A 167 -6.33 -7.58 -10.28
C GLY A 167 -7.48 -7.53 -11.28
N PHE A 168 -8.65 -8.02 -10.86
CA PHE A 168 -9.88 -7.97 -11.65
C PHE A 168 -10.27 -6.53 -12.01
N TRP A 169 -10.33 -5.62 -11.03
CA TRP A 169 -10.77 -4.25 -11.28
C TRP A 169 -9.76 -3.44 -12.07
N ARG A 170 -8.45 -3.68 -11.87
CA ARG A 170 -7.40 -3.06 -12.68
C ARG A 170 -7.41 -3.53 -14.13
N GLU A 171 -7.68 -4.81 -14.37
CA GLU A 171 -7.88 -5.36 -15.71
C GLU A 171 -9.13 -4.76 -16.38
N LYS A 172 -10.26 -4.72 -15.66
CA LYS A 172 -11.49 -4.05 -16.11
C LYS A 172 -11.28 -2.57 -16.43
N THR A 173 -10.47 -1.88 -15.65
CA THR A 173 -10.12 -0.48 -15.89
C THR A 173 -9.41 -0.30 -17.24
N LEU A 174 -8.47 -1.18 -17.59
CA LEU A 174 -7.80 -1.14 -18.90
C LEU A 174 -8.76 -1.41 -20.06
N GLN A 175 -9.77 -2.27 -19.86
CA GLN A 175 -10.81 -2.54 -20.87
C GLN A 175 -11.72 -1.33 -21.06
N MET A 176 -12.14 -0.70 -19.96
CA MET A 176 -13.04 0.47 -19.97
C MET A 176 -12.35 1.74 -20.47
N PHE A 177 -11.07 1.93 -20.12
CA PHE A 177 -10.27 3.08 -20.51
C PHE A 177 -9.01 2.60 -21.24
N PRO A 178 -9.08 2.26 -22.54
CA PRO A 178 -7.95 1.71 -23.28
C PRO A 178 -6.83 2.73 -23.56
N LYS A 179 -7.11 4.02 -23.37
CA LYS A 179 -6.17 5.13 -23.55
C LYS A 179 -6.04 5.92 -22.25
N ASN A 180 -4.89 6.55 -22.02
CA ASN A 180 -4.71 7.53 -20.96
C ASN A 180 -5.40 8.86 -21.31
N LEU A 181 -5.35 9.84 -20.41
CA LEU A 181 -6.00 11.14 -20.58
C LEU A 181 -5.39 12.02 -21.70
N LYS A 182 -4.27 11.60 -22.29
CA LYS A 182 -3.66 12.21 -23.48
C LYS A 182 -4.03 11.48 -24.78
N GLY A 183 -4.80 10.39 -24.71
CA GLY A 183 -5.17 9.58 -25.87
C GLY A 183 -4.13 8.53 -26.27
N GLU A 184 -3.11 8.30 -25.43
CA GLU A 184 -2.03 7.34 -25.69
C GLU A 184 -2.35 5.97 -25.08
N ASN A 185 -1.74 4.90 -25.62
CA ASN A 185 -1.79 3.60 -24.96
C ASN A 185 -1.11 3.68 -23.59
N TRP A 186 -1.65 2.97 -22.61
CA TRP A 186 -1.08 2.90 -21.27
C TRP A 186 -1.22 1.50 -20.69
N ALA A 187 -0.52 1.24 -19.58
CA ALA A 187 -0.44 -0.07 -18.97
C ALA A 187 -0.60 0.03 -17.46
N LEU A 188 -1.38 -0.86 -16.86
CA LEU A 188 -1.55 -0.94 -15.42
C LEU A 188 -1.06 -2.32 -14.98
N GLY A 189 -0.13 -2.34 -14.02
CA GLY A 189 0.33 -3.55 -13.38
C GLY A 189 -0.71 -4.03 -12.38
N TYR A 190 -0.95 -5.34 -12.35
CA TYR A 190 -1.99 -5.92 -11.51
C TYR A 190 -1.69 -7.39 -11.15
N GLY A 191 -2.36 -7.85 -10.11
CA GLY A 191 -2.26 -9.18 -9.51
C GLY A 191 -3.28 -9.25 -8.38
N ASP A 192 -3.29 -10.35 -7.64
CA ASP A 192 -4.24 -10.55 -6.55
C ASP A 192 -3.52 -11.17 -5.35
N GLU A 193 -4.03 -10.92 -4.14
CA GLU A 193 -3.55 -11.58 -2.93
C GLU A 193 -4.21 -12.94 -2.73
N TYR A 194 -3.38 -13.94 -2.44
CA TYR A 194 -3.81 -15.31 -2.17
C TYR A 194 -3.25 -15.81 -0.83
N PRO A 195 -4.02 -16.63 -0.08
CA PRO A 195 -3.49 -17.41 1.02
C PRO A 195 -2.53 -18.46 0.45
N VAL A 196 -1.26 -18.38 0.83
CA VAL A 196 -0.22 -19.29 0.37
C VAL A 196 0.33 -20.11 1.53
N ASP A 197 0.43 -21.42 1.33
CA ASP A 197 1.20 -22.31 2.19
C ASP A 197 2.69 -22.18 1.80
N LEU A 198 3.46 -21.50 2.66
CA LEU A 198 4.89 -21.26 2.41
C LEU A 198 5.70 -22.54 2.32
N LYS A 199 5.32 -23.58 3.06
CA LYS A 199 6.02 -24.86 2.99
C LYS A 199 5.81 -25.48 1.61
N MET A 200 4.57 -25.52 1.15
CA MET A 200 4.27 -26.02 -0.20
C MET A 200 4.93 -25.19 -1.29
N LEU A 201 4.99 -23.86 -1.13
CA LEU A 201 5.69 -22.96 -2.06
C LEU A 201 7.17 -23.35 -2.20
N TYR A 202 7.88 -23.47 -1.07
CA TYR A 202 9.31 -23.79 -1.06
C TYR A 202 9.61 -25.24 -1.48
N ASP A 203 8.74 -26.20 -1.13
CA ASP A 203 8.87 -27.59 -1.56
C ASP A 203 8.81 -27.74 -3.10
N HIS A 204 8.18 -26.77 -3.79
CA HIS A 204 8.13 -26.69 -5.25
C HIS A 204 9.22 -25.78 -5.85
N GLY A 205 10.20 -25.34 -5.06
CA GLY A 205 11.32 -24.53 -5.51
C GLY A 205 10.96 -23.09 -5.90
N LEU A 206 9.80 -22.59 -5.46
CA LEU A 206 9.36 -21.22 -5.66
C LEU A 206 9.66 -20.36 -4.42
N THR A 207 9.75 -19.06 -4.63
CA THR A 207 9.86 -18.06 -3.56
C THR A 207 8.73 -17.03 -3.66
N GLU A 208 8.53 -16.25 -2.61
CA GLU A 208 7.56 -15.15 -2.58
C GLU A 208 7.85 -14.12 -3.67
N ARG A 209 9.13 -13.91 -4.00
CA ARG A 209 9.54 -13.02 -5.10
C ARG A 209 9.20 -13.59 -6.47
N ASP A 210 9.27 -14.90 -6.66
CA ASP A 210 8.81 -15.50 -7.91
C ASP A 210 7.34 -15.19 -8.17
N LEU A 211 6.52 -15.19 -7.12
CA LEU A 211 5.10 -14.81 -7.19
C LEU A 211 4.90 -13.30 -7.44
N ALA A 212 5.65 -12.45 -6.73
CA ALA A 212 5.43 -11.01 -6.72
C ALA A 212 6.06 -10.26 -7.91
N ASP A 213 7.17 -10.75 -8.47
CA ASP A 213 7.95 -10.02 -9.47
C ASP A 213 7.66 -10.44 -10.91
N LYS A 214 7.26 -11.70 -11.13
CA LYS A 214 7.00 -12.28 -12.46
C LYS A 214 5.50 -12.30 -12.76
N PRO A 215 5.08 -12.08 -14.01
CA PRO A 215 3.67 -12.27 -14.38
C PRO A 215 3.32 -13.76 -14.41
N HIS A 216 2.16 -14.10 -13.87
CA HIS A 216 1.56 -15.44 -13.83
C HIS A 216 0.22 -15.43 -14.55
N SER A 217 0.04 -16.36 -15.47
CA SER A 217 -1.21 -16.65 -16.15
C SER A 217 -2.26 -17.23 -15.21
N LEU A 218 -3.53 -17.22 -15.62
CA LEU A 218 -4.60 -17.86 -14.86
C LEU A 218 -4.39 -19.38 -14.76
N GLU A 219 -3.81 -20.00 -15.79
CA GLU A 219 -3.46 -21.42 -15.79
C GLU A 219 -2.39 -21.74 -14.73
N GLU A 220 -1.34 -20.91 -14.62
CA GLU A 220 -0.34 -21.06 -13.57
C GLU A 220 -0.95 -20.90 -12.16
N ILE A 221 -1.85 -19.95 -11.96
CA ILE A 221 -2.57 -19.77 -10.69
C ILE A 221 -3.44 -21.00 -10.36
N MET A 222 -4.13 -21.55 -11.35
CA MET A 222 -4.89 -22.80 -11.19
C MET A 222 -3.97 -23.97 -10.84
N ASN A 223 -2.79 -24.05 -11.46
CA ASN A 223 -1.79 -25.07 -11.14
C ASN A 223 -1.25 -24.91 -9.71
N TYR A 224 -0.96 -23.68 -9.25
CA TYR A 224 -0.58 -23.43 -7.85
C TYR A 224 -1.67 -23.85 -6.87
N THR A 225 -2.94 -23.69 -7.25
CA THR A 225 -4.07 -24.15 -6.43
C THR A 225 -4.16 -25.68 -6.40
N ALA A 226 -3.99 -26.35 -7.55
CA ALA A 226 -3.96 -27.81 -7.64
C ALA A 226 -2.79 -28.43 -6.85
N LEU A 227 -1.65 -27.75 -6.80
CA LEU A 227 -0.47 -28.12 -6.01
C LEU A 227 -0.60 -27.75 -4.52
N LYS A 228 -1.72 -27.13 -4.11
CA LYS A 228 -1.96 -26.63 -2.74
C LYS A 228 -0.95 -25.59 -2.26
N ILE A 229 -0.28 -24.91 -3.18
CA ILE A 229 0.52 -23.73 -2.89
C ILE A 229 -0.44 -22.59 -2.53
N ILE A 230 -1.45 -22.35 -3.37
CA ILE A 230 -2.58 -21.49 -3.05
C ILE A 230 -3.65 -22.31 -2.36
N ILE A 231 -4.16 -21.83 -1.23
CA ILE A 231 -5.23 -22.47 -0.49
C ILE A 231 -6.55 -21.77 -0.84
N ASP A 232 -7.40 -22.45 -1.62
CA ASP A 232 -8.70 -21.92 -2.02
C ASP A 232 -9.72 -22.06 -0.88
N SER A 233 -9.89 -20.97 -0.13
CA SER A 233 -10.84 -20.89 0.99
C SER A 233 -11.37 -19.48 1.13
N GLU A 234 -12.68 -19.38 1.37
CA GLU A 234 -13.35 -18.13 1.75
C GLU A 234 -13.13 -17.77 3.23
N LYS A 235 -12.66 -18.71 4.04
CA LYS A 235 -12.34 -18.51 5.46
C LYS A 235 -10.85 -18.27 5.66
N PRO A 236 -10.46 -17.50 6.70
CA PRO A 236 -9.06 -17.37 7.09
C PRO A 236 -8.41 -18.74 7.30
N ILE A 237 -7.22 -18.92 6.74
CA ILE A 237 -6.45 -20.16 6.86
C ILE A 237 -5.29 -19.97 7.80
N GLN A 238 -5.31 -20.74 8.90
CA GLN A 238 -4.22 -20.78 9.86
C GLN A 238 -2.95 -21.33 9.21
N ASN A 239 -1.82 -20.69 9.51
CA ASN A 239 -0.50 -20.96 8.96
C ASN A 239 -0.35 -20.71 7.45
N ALA A 240 -1.28 -19.97 6.84
CA ALA A 240 -1.10 -19.40 5.50
C ALA A 240 -0.72 -17.93 5.59
N GLN A 241 0.11 -17.46 4.66
CA GLN A 241 0.43 -16.05 4.52
C GLN A 241 -0.21 -15.50 3.25
N ASN A 242 -0.75 -14.28 3.32
CA ASN A 242 -1.17 -13.60 2.10
C ASN A 242 0.05 -13.15 1.31
N LEU A 243 0.17 -13.66 0.08
CA LEU A 243 1.19 -13.24 -0.87
C LEU A 243 0.51 -12.69 -2.13
N PHE A 244 1.08 -11.61 -2.64
CA PHE A 244 0.67 -11.02 -3.91
C PHE A 244 1.21 -11.86 -5.07
N ILE A 245 0.32 -12.36 -5.93
CA ILE A 245 0.69 -13.06 -7.16
C ILE A 245 0.44 -12.12 -8.34
N ARG A 246 1.52 -11.69 -8.99
CA ARG A 246 1.45 -10.74 -10.09
C ARG A 246 0.91 -11.41 -11.34
N ARG A 247 -0.09 -10.81 -11.99
CA ARG A 247 -0.63 -11.28 -13.28
C ARG A 247 -0.09 -10.46 -14.45
N LYS A 248 0.16 -9.16 -14.24
CA LYS A 248 0.70 -8.25 -15.25
C LYS A 248 1.73 -7.30 -14.65
N VAL A 249 2.87 -7.17 -15.34
CA VAL A 249 3.90 -6.18 -15.03
C VAL A 249 3.48 -4.81 -15.55
N GLY A 250 3.69 -3.78 -14.73
CA GLY A 250 3.43 -2.40 -15.09
C GLY A 250 3.39 -1.49 -13.86
N PRO A 251 3.28 -0.17 -14.07
CA PRO A 251 3.05 0.80 -13.00
C PRO A 251 1.76 0.46 -12.25
N GLY A 252 1.75 0.62 -10.92
CA GLY A 252 0.56 0.41 -10.10
C GLY A 252 -0.31 1.66 -9.96
N GLY A 253 -1.28 1.60 -9.03
CA GLY A 253 -1.99 2.77 -8.52
C GLY A 253 -1.07 3.69 -7.70
N CYS A 254 -1.48 4.96 -7.60
CA CYS A 254 -1.04 5.91 -6.58
C CYS A 254 -2.15 6.01 -5.54
N ASP A 255 -1.91 5.51 -4.34
CA ASP A 255 -2.91 5.40 -3.27
C ASP A 255 -3.40 6.80 -2.88
N ASP A 256 -2.50 7.78 -2.78
CA ASP A 256 -2.83 9.19 -2.56
C ASP A 256 -3.77 9.74 -3.66
N GLY A 257 -3.50 9.38 -4.92
CA GLY A 257 -4.32 9.78 -6.07
C GLY A 257 -5.70 9.12 -6.05
N CYS A 258 -5.78 7.85 -5.65
CA CYS A 258 -7.04 7.13 -5.47
C CYS A 258 -7.86 7.73 -4.33
N LEU A 259 -7.25 7.95 -3.17
CA LEU A 259 -7.89 8.59 -1.99
C LEU A 259 -8.39 10.00 -2.33
N LEU A 260 -7.58 10.83 -2.97
CA LEU A 260 -8.02 12.16 -3.41
C LEU A 260 -9.19 12.08 -4.40
N THR A 261 -9.18 11.11 -5.31
CA THR A 261 -10.28 10.91 -6.27
C THR A 261 -11.56 10.45 -5.56
N ILE A 262 -11.45 9.53 -4.60
CA ILE A 262 -12.57 9.11 -3.75
C ILE A 262 -13.12 10.33 -3.01
N GLY A 263 -12.27 11.11 -2.36
CA GLY A 263 -12.66 12.31 -1.63
C GLY A 263 -13.30 13.39 -2.51
N LYS A 264 -12.79 13.58 -3.74
CA LYS A 264 -13.34 14.52 -4.72
C LYS A 264 -14.77 14.15 -5.15
N TYR A 265 -15.08 12.87 -5.30
CA TYR A 265 -16.39 12.42 -5.79
C TYR A 265 -17.40 12.06 -4.68
N TYR A 266 -16.93 11.71 -3.48
CA TYR A 266 -17.80 11.20 -2.40
C TYR A 266 -17.59 11.91 -1.05
N GLY A 267 -16.70 12.90 -0.97
CA GLY A 267 -16.43 13.69 0.23
C GLY A 267 -15.28 13.14 1.10
N VAL A 268 -14.78 13.97 2.01
CA VAL A 268 -13.63 13.64 2.86
C VAL A 268 -13.89 12.46 3.81
N ASP A 269 -15.13 12.26 4.24
CA ASP A 269 -15.53 11.10 5.05
C ASP A 269 -15.25 9.78 4.31
N ALA A 270 -15.58 9.73 3.01
CA ALA A 270 -15.28 8.58 2.17
C ALA A 270 -13.77 8.38 1.99
N MET A 271 -13.00 9.46 1.82
CA MET A 271 -11.54 9.38 1.77
C MET A 271 -10.96 8.80 3.06
N LEU A 272 -11.46 9.18 4.23
CA LEU A 272 -10.97 8.69 5.51
C LEU A 272 -11.28 7.20 5.71
N LEU A 273 -12.47 6.72 5.32
CA LEU A 273 -12.73 5.26 5.33
C LEU A 273 -11.88 4.51 4.31
N ALA A 274 -11.63 5.10 3.14
CA ALA A 274 -10.73 4.52 2.14
C ALA A 274 -9.31 4.37 2.70
N PHE A 275 -8.80 5.39 3.39
CA PHE A 275 -7.51 5.37 4.07
C PHE A 275 -7.41 4.25 5.12
N LEU A 276 -8.45 4.04 5.93
CA LEU A 276 -8.46 2.97 6.93
C LEU A 276 -8.40 1.58 6.29
N VAL A 277 -9.16 1.36 5.21
CA VAL A 277 -9.18 0.08 4.50
C VAL A 277 -7.84 -0.18 3.79
N ASP A 278 -7.30 0.81 3.09
CA ASP A 278 -5.98 0.74 2.44
C ASP A 278 -4.85 0.44 3.45
N ALA A 279 -4.91 1.04 4.64
CA ALA A 279 -3.92 0.77 5.68
C ALA A 279 -3.92 -0.71 6.14
N ALA A 280 -5.03 -1.45 5.99
CA ALA A 280 -5.09 -2.86 6.35
C ALA A 280 -4.14 -3.74 5.51
N ASP A 281 -3.94 -3.43 4.22
CA ASP A 281 -2.95 -4.09 3.36
C ASP A 281 -1.53 -3.98 3.95
N THR A 282 -1.20 -2.82 4.51
CA THR A 282 0.09 -2.61 5.17
C THR A 282 0.29 -3.64 6.28
N TYR A 283 -0.72 -3.90 7.12
CA TYR A 283 -0.63 -4.82 8.25
C TYR A 283 -0.75 -6.30 7.85
N GLY A 284 -1.52 -6.61 6.80
CA GLY A 284 -1.79 -7.97 6.31
C GLY A 284 -0.54 -8.74 5.84
N LYS A 285 0.50 -8.03 5.39
CA LYS A 285 1.74 -8.59 4.79
C LYS A 285 2.56 -9.53 5.67
N PHE A 286 2.31 -9.57 6.98
CA PHE A 286 3.03 -10.44 7.92
C PHE A 286 2.07 -11.06 8.93
N LEU A 287 1.08 -11.80 8.44
CA LEU A 287 0.12 -12.55 9.27
C LEU A 287 0.22 -14.06 9.00
N LYS A 288 -0.33 -14.87 9.92
CA LYS A 288 -0.47 -16.33 9.77
C LYS A 288 -1.89 -16.77 9.39
N ASN A 289 -2.80 -15.83 9.19
CA ASN A 289 -4.19 -16.09 8.86
C ASN A 289 -4.47 -15.51 7.48
N GLY A 290 -4.07 -16.25 6.44
CA GLY A 290 -4.27 -15.82 5.06
C GLY A 290 -5.75 -15.82 4.67
N ILE A 291 -6.19 -14.79 3.93
CA ILE A 291 -7.56 -14.61 3.45
C ILE A 291 -7.50 -14.24 1.95
N ARG A 292 -8.35 -14.89 1.15
CA ARG A 292 -8.46 -14.60 -0.28
C ARG A 292 -8.84 -13.14 -0.53
N GLY A 293 -8.07 -12.47 -1.39
CA GLY A 293 -8.29 -11.07 -1.73
C GLY A 293 -7.81 -10.07 -0.68
N GLY A 294 -7.12 -10.51 0.37
CA GLY A 294 -6.53 -9.58 1.34
C GLY A 294 -7.45 -9.23 2.51
N HIS A 295 -6.86 -8.53 3.48
CA HIS A 295 -7.61 -8.03 4.64
C HIS A 295 -8.42 -6.78 4.30
N ASP A 296 -7.91 -5.94 3.40
CA ASP A 296 -8.65 -4.85 2.76
C ASP A 296 -9.86 -5.38 1.96
N GLY A 297 -9.70 -6.47 1.20
CA GLY A 297 -10.79 -7.18 0.53
C GLY A 297 -11.88 -7.64 1.49
N MET A 298 -11.50 -8.26 2.61
CA MET A 298 -12.44 -8.65 3.68
C MET A 298 -13.21 -7.43 4.25
N LEU A 299 -12.54 -6.29 4.47
CA LEU A 299 -13.19 -5.07 4.95
C LEU A 299 -14.15 -4.47 3.91
N GLY A 300 -13.77 -4.53 2.62
CA GLY A 300 -14.63 -4.16 1.51
C GLY A 300 -15.89 -5.02 1.45
N ASP A 301 -15.74 -6.34 1.52
CA ASP A 301 -16.85 -7.30 1.49
C ASP A 301 -17.83 -7.11 2.65
N LEU A 302 -17.33 -6.80 3.85
CA LEU A 302 -18.16 -6.43 5.00
C LEU A 302 -19.10 -5.27 4.67
N VAL A 303 -18.54 -4.21 4.08
CA VAL A 303 -19.30 -3.01 3.70
C VAL A 303 -20.25 -3.32 2.55
N GLU A 304 -19.79 -3.97 1.49
CA GLU A 304 -20.61 -4.27 0.31
C GLU A 304 -21.80 -5.18 0.64
N LYS A 305 -21.61 -6.14 1.56
CA LYS A 305 -22.67 -7.04 2.01
C LYS A 305 -23.81 -6.29 2.72
N LYS A 306 -23.51 -5.24 3.49
CA LYS A 306 -24.56 -4.41 4.14
C LYS A 306 -25.47 -3.72 3.12
N PHE A 307 -24.96 -3.44 1.92
CA PHE A 307 -25.66 -2.75 0.84
C PHE A 307 -26.02 -3.68 -0.34
N ASP A 308 -26.18 -4.99 -0.09
CA ASP A 308 -26.56 -6.00 -1.09
C ASP A 308 -25.69 -6.01 -2.35
N LYS A 309 -24.39 -5.68 -2.23
CA LYS A 309 -23.44 -5.52 -3.36
C LYS A 309 -23.89 -4.48 -4.40
N LYS A 310 -24.75 -3.52 -4.02
CA LYS A 310 -25.26 -2.41 -4.85
C LYS A 310 -24.72 -1.05 -4.40
N LEU A 311 -23.59 -1.04 -3.70
CA LEU A 311 -22.97 0.18 -3.20
C LEU A 311 -22.27 0.96 -4.33
N LEU A 312 -21.58 0.22 -5.21
CA LEU A 312 -20.75 0.72 -6.29
C LEU A 312 -21.13 0.06 -7.61
N ASN A 313 -21.05 0.82 -8.71
CA ASN A 313 -21.03 0.23 -10.04
C ASN A 313 -19.58 0.06 -10.57
N GLU A 314 -19.44 -0.62 -11.71
CA GLU A 314 -18.14 -0.87 -12.34
C GLU A 314 -17.42 0.45 -12.70
N TYR A 315 -18.15 1.41 -13.25
CA TYR A 315 -17.60 2.70 -13.69
C TYR A 315 -16.98 3.49 -12.55
N GLU A 316 -17.65 3.54 -11.39
CA GLU A 316 -17.13 4.22 -10.20
C GLU A 316 -15.78 3.65 -9.76
N THR A 317 -15.66 2.32 -9.76
CA THR A 317 -14.42 1.61 -9.40
C THR A 317 -13.32 1.89 -10.44
N CYS A 318 -13.60 1.67 -11.71
CA CYS A 318 -12.65 1.87 -12.80
C CYS A 318 -12.19 3.34 -12.90
N ARG A 319 -13.07 4.31 -12.62
CA ARG A 319 -12.74 5.74 -12.60
C ARG A 319 -11.70 6.07 -11.53
N VAL A 320 -11.86 5.55 -10.32
CA VAL A 320 -10.89 5.78 -9.22
C VAL A 320 -9.53 5.21 -9.61
N ILE A 321 -9.49 3.96 -10.08
CA ILE A 321 -8.24 3.31 -10.51
C ILE A 321 -7.60 4.08 -11.67
N TYR A 322 -8.39 4.48 -12.67
CA TYR A 322 -7.91 5.22 -13.83
C TYR A 322 -7.27 6.54 -13.41
N LEU A 323 -7.98 7.37 -12.64
CA LEU A 323 -7.50 8.68 -12.21
C LEU A 323 -6.36 8.60 -11.19
N GLY A 324 -6.30 7.53 -10.41
CA GLY A 324 -5.22 7.27 -9.45
C GLY A 324 -4.00 6.56 -10.06
N ALA A 325 -4.05 6.04 -11.30
CA ALA A 325 -2.94 5.28 -11.85
C ALA A 325 -1.66 6.11 -12.03
N LYS A 326 -0.49 5.54 -11.68
CA LYS A 326 0.78 6.28 -11.71
C LYS A 326 1.12 6.82 -13.09
N ASN A 327 0.94 6.01 -14.13
CA ASN A 327 1.28 6.35 -15.52
C ASN A 327 0.12 6.91 -16.36
N ASN A 328 -0.99 7.34 -15.73
CA ASN A 328 -1.95 8.18 -16.43
C ASN A 328 -1.37 9.58 -16.68
N PHE A 329 -2.08 10.46 -17.38
CA PHE A 329 -1.60 11.79 -17.75
C PHE A 329 -2.28 12.91 -16.95
N PRO A 330 -1.52 13.86 -16.37
CA PRO A 330 -0.06 13.86 -16.19
C PRO A 330 0.41 12.72 -15.28
N GLN A 331 1.65 12.23 -15.47
CA GLN A 331 2.21 11.10 -14.70
C GLN A 331 2.47 11.48 -13.24
N ILE A 332 2.10 10.61 -12.30
CA ILE A 332 2.38 10.78 -10.87
C ILE A 332 3.09 9.52 -10.41
N ASP A 333 4.41 9.55 -10.36
CA ASP A 333 5.21 8.39 -9.98
C ASP A 333 5.53 8.37 -8.48
N PHE A 334 4.50 8.23 -7.63
CA PHE A 334 4.67 7.89 -6.20
C PHE A 334 3.41 7.22 -5.63
N SER A 335 3.53 6.68 -4.41
CA SER A 335 2.44 6.19 -3.55
C SER A 335 2.88 6.30 -2.10
N SER A 336 1.92 6.49 -1.21
CA SER A 336 2.10 6.46 0.24
C SER A 336 1.59 5.16 0.82
N SER A 337 2.39 4.50 1.65
CA SER A 337 1.88 3.49 2.59
C SER A 337 1.27 4.17 3.82
N HIS A 338 0.63 3.41 4.71
CA HIS A 338 0.09 3.93 5.97
C HIS A 338 1.09 4.82 6.72
N ARG A 339 2.35 4.37 6.88
CA ARG A 339 3.40 5.17 7.52
C ARG A 339 3.57 6.53 6.83
N ARG A 340 3.62 6.57 5.50
CA ARG A 340 3.85 7.82 4.74
C ARG A 340 2.65 8.76 4.83
N PHE A 341 1.43 8.24 4.81
CA PHE A 341 0.24 9.05 5.06
C PHE A 341 0.28 9.74 6.42
N CYS A 342 0.75 9.04 7.44
CA CYS A 342 0.84 9.55 8.81
C CYS A 342 2.13 10.33 9.09
N GLN A 343 3.08 10.41 8.17
CA GLN A 343 4.34 11.11 8.38
C GLN A 343 4.19 12.62 8.14
N ILE A 344 4.77 13.43 9.01
CA ILE A 344 5.03 14.86 8.84
C ILE A 344 6.34 15.00 8.07
N GLU A 345 6.24 15.34 6.79
CA GLU A 345 7.41 15.54 5.95
C GLU A 345 8.11 16.88 6.27
N SER A 346 9.43 16.92 6.08
CA SER A 346 10.25 18.11 6.37
C SER A 346 9.67 19.38 5.73
N GLY A 347 9.45 20.41 6.54
CA GLY A 347 8.87 21.70 6.14
C GLY A 347 7.34 21.77 6.25
N GLN A 348 6.68 20.72 6.73
CA GLN A 348 5.25 20.70 7.06
C GLN A 348 5.02 20.64 8.57
N ASN A 349 3.78 20.94 8.96
CA ASN A 349 3.31 20.82 10.34
C ASN A 349 2.20 19.77 10.49
N LEU A 350 1.81 19.14 9.37
CA LEU A 350 0.70 18.20 9.31
C LEU A 350 1.13 16.94 8.57
N PRO A 351 0.64 15.76 8.98
CA PRO A 351 0.74 14.52 8.22
C PRO A 351 0.22 14.66 6.79
N THR A 352 0.73 13.85 5.87
CA THR A 352 0.30 13.85 4.46
C THR A 352 -1.22 13.63 4.31
N ILE A 353 -1.83 12.71 5.06
CA ILE A 353 -3.27 12.47 4.98
C ILE A 353 -4.11 13.69 5.41
N LEU A 354 -3.66 14.44 6.42
CA LEU A 354 -4.33 15.67 6.82
C LEU A 354 -4.17 16.79 5.78
N ASN A 355 -3.04 16.83 5.08
CA ASN A 355 -2.89 17.73 3.93
C ASN A 355 -3.86 17.39 2.80
N HIS A 356 -4.12 16.11 2.51
CA HIS A 356 -5.16 15.70 1.55
C HIS A 356 -6.56 16.10 2.03
N TYR A 357 -6.85 15.87 3.31
CA TYR A 357 -8.10 16.26 3.95
C TYR A 357 -8.37 17.76 3.78
N TYR A 358 -7.45 18.63 4.20
CA TYR A 358 -7.63 20.09 4.11
C TYR A 358 -7.71 20.58 2.67
N TYR A 359 -6.98 19.94 1.75
CA TYR A 359 -7.07 20.25 0.34
C TYR A 359 -8.48 19.98 -0.22
N LEU A 360 -9.09 18.84 0.13
CA LEU A 360 -10.42 18.48 -0.35
C LEU A 360 -11.54 19.25 0.37
N GLN A 361 -11.44 19.42 1.69
CA GLN A 361 -12.48 20.04 2.50
C GLN A 361 -12.52 21.56 2.36
N GLU A 362 -11.34 22.19 2.34
CA GLU A 362 -11.22 23.65 2.46
C GLU A 362 -10.57 24.28 1.22
N GLY A 363 -10.13 23.48 0.25
CA GLY A 363 -9.38 23.97 -0.91
C GLY A 363 -7.96 24.44 -0.57
N ILE A 364 -7.48 24.16 0.65
CA ILE A 364 -6.17 24.62 1.11
C ILE A 364 -5.08 23.78 0.46
N ARG A 365 -4.26 24.43 -0.38
CA ARG A 365 -3.07 23.77 -0.94
C ARG A 365 -2.02 23.57 0.15
N PRO A 366 -1.45 22.37 0.26
CA PRO A 366 -0.35 22.14 1.18
C PRO A 366 0.85 23.01 0.85
N ARG A 367 1.70 23.26 1.84
CA ARG A 367 2.97 23.94 1.59
C ARG A 367 3.83 23.10 0.64
N ARG A 368 4.92 23.69 0.15
CA ARG A 368 5.84 23.00 -0.78
C ARG A 368 6.71 22.03 -0.01
N TYR A 369 6.47 20.73 -0.20
CA TYR A 369 7.32 19.65 0.27
C TYR A 369 7.31 18.50 -0.74
N LYS A 370 7.99 17.41 -0.40
CA LYS A 370 8.18 16.24 -1.26
C LYS A 370 7.45 15.04 -0.67
N LEU A 371 6.65 14.38 -1.49
CA LEU A 371 5.82 13.22 -1.13
C LEU A 371 6.52 11.91 -1.45
N GLY A 372 6.34 10.94 -0.56
CA GLY A 372 6.73 9.55 -0.75
C GLY A 372 8.24 9.33 -0.92
N ALA A 373 8.60 8.09 -1.26
CA ALA A 373 9.99 7.71 -1.49
C ALA A 373 10.59 8.39 -2.73
N ASN A 374 9.76 8.63 -3.76
CA ASN A 374 10.17 9.24 -5.03
C ASN A 374 10.27 10.78 -4.97
N GLN A 375 9.97 11.38 -3.81
CA GLN A 375 10.24 12.79 -3.53
C GLN A 375 9.52 13.75 -4.49
N VAL A 376 8.27 13.43 -4.84
CA VAL A 376 7.45 14.20 -5.78
C VAL A 376 6.98 15.49 -5.13
N SER A 377 7.15 16.63 -5.81
CA SER A 377 6.69 17.92 -5.30
C SER A 377 5.17 17.95 -5.10
N THR A 378 4.70 18.44 -3.95
CA THR A 378 3.26 18.62 -3.69
C THR A 378 2.59 19.49 -4.74
N THR A 379 3.22 20.59 -5.15
CA THR A 379 2.67 21.45 -6.21
C THR A 379 2.43 20.68 -7.49
N TYR A 380 3.37 19.84 -7.90
CA TYR A 380 3.20 19.01 -9.09
C TYR A 380 2.08 17.99 -8.91
N PHE A 381 2.03 17.31 -7.77
CA PHE A 381 1.03 16.28 -7.49
C PHE A 381 -0.41 16.83 -7.54
N TYR A 382 -0.72 17.86 -6.75
CA TYR A 382 -2.08 18.41 -6.71
C TYR A 382 -2.49 19.02 -8.06
N ASN A 383 -1.59 19.72 -8.76
CA ASN A 383 -1.87 20.23 -10.11
C ASN A 383 -2.15 19.10 -11.11
N SER A 384 -1.42 17.98 -10.99
CA SER A 384 -1.62 16.81 -11.83
C SER A 384 -2.98 16.16 -11.56
N MET A 385 -3.38 16.04 -10.30
CA MET A 385 -4.70 15.52 -9.94
C MET A 385 -5.84 16.40 -10.46
N GLU A 386 -5.76 17.72 -10.30
CA GLU A 386 -6.74 18.66 -10.86
C GLU A 386 -6.81 18.56 -12.38
N THR A 387 -5.64 18.47 -13.05
CA THR A 387 -5.58 18.28 -14.50
C THR A 387 -6.25 16.98 -14.91
N ARG A 388 -6.01 15.89 -14.17
CA ARG A 388 -6.64 14.59 -14.44
C ARG A 388 -8.16 14.67 -14.33
N TRP A 389 -8.67 15.28 -13.26
CA TRP A 389 -10.12 15.47 -13.06
C TRP A 389 -10.74 16.31 -14.18
N ASN A 390 -10.13 17.45 -14.51
CA ASN A 390 -10.64 18.33 -15.56
C ASN A 390 -10.64 17.66 -16.95
N LEU A 391 -9.56 16.96 -17.31
CA LEU A 391 -9.48 16.23 -18.57
C LEU A 391 -10.53 15.12 -18.64
N PHE A 392 -10.71 14.38 -17.55
CA PHE A 392 -11.71 13.32 -17.47
C PHE A 392 -13.14 13.89 -17.60
N GLU A 393 -13.46 14.92 -16.83
CA GLU A 393 -14.77 15.57 -16.89
C GLU A 393 -15.07 16.12 -18.28
N ASN A 394 -14.12 16.79 -18.94
CA ASN A 394 -14.31 17.32 -20.29
C ASN A 394 -14.44 16.22 -21.37
N SER A 395 -13.68 15.12 -21.22
CA SER A 395 -13.68 14.01 -22.20
C SER A 395 -14.95 13.18 -22.17
N PHE A 396 -15.61 13.11 -21.01
CA PHE A 396 -16.78 12.27 -20.83
C PHE A 396 -18.09 13.07 -20.69
N ALA A 397 -18.09 14.30 -20.16
CA ALA A 397 -19.31 15.12 -20.05
C ALA A 397 -19.87 15.59 -21.39
N SER A 398 -19.02 15.68 -22.43
CA SER A 398 -19.42 16.02 -23.80
C SER A 398 -20.06 14.86 -24.57
N LYS A 399 -19.96 13.63 -24.05
CA LYS A 399 -20.65 12.46 -24.59
C LYS A 399 -21.91 12.23 -23.76
N THR A 400 -23.06 12.27 -24.41
CA THR A 400 -24.41 12.00 -23.85
C THR A 400 -24.53 10.63 -23.16
N ASP A 401 -23.48 9.81 -23.17
CA ASP A 401 -23.36 8.47 -22.58
C ASP A 401 -23.28 8.45 -21.04
N PHE A 402 -23.09 9.58 -20.36
CA PHE A 402 -23.00 9.59 -18.88
C PHE A 402 -24.26 9.08 -18.16
N LYS A 403 -25.44 9.18 -18.79
CA LYS A 403 -26.69 8.61 -18.25
C LYS A 403 -26.80 7.11 -18.46
N ASN A 404 -26.16 6.56 -19.49
CA ASN A 404 -26.22 5.13 -19.81
C ASN A 404 -25.22 4.29 -19.02
N LEU A 405 -24.14 4.89 -18.49
CA LEU A 405 -23.15 4.21 -17.65
C LEU A 405 -23.50 4.21 -16.14
N LYS A 406 -24.54 4.94 -15.73
CA LYS A 406 -25.01 4.99 -14.33
C LYS A 406 -26.09 3.95 -14.00
N ASN A 407 -26.74 3.40 -15.02
CA ASN A 407 -27.69 2.29 -14.91
C ASN A 407 -26.97 0.97 -15.20
#